data_AF-A0A9Q0Q740-F1
#
_entry.id   AF-A0A9Q0Q740-F1
#
_cell.length_a   1.000
_cell.length_b   1.000
_cell.length_c   1.000
_cell.angle_alpha   90.00
_cell.angle_beta   90.00
_cell.angle_gamma   90.00
#
_symmetry.space_group_name_H-M   'P 1'
#
loop_
_entity.id
_entity.type
_entity.pdbx_description
1 polymer ?
#
loop_
_entity_poly.entity_id
_entity_poly.type
_entity_poly.pdbx_seq_one_letter_code
_entity_poly.pdbx_strand_id
1 'polypeptide(L)'
;MSASAITPQIRTPITVKAKIKHKQKQKSMSFSLSTTPITQASFSDPFVLQLAETLEDSLSPSVSLQKLRDSSSESLLSTSWPSRKDEPFRFTDTSFIRHSQIIPIIKPPQLDYSPSINEDTLLPNLVIADGFVLNSMSNLSNLPDGVYVGSLLSDSSDRIAERVLEFVGDFEWGDLFWSINGLGAHDMTVVYVPAGVKVENPIHLKYVSVEGGEEGSKKLPVSNPRVFVVVEEGGEVGIIEEFVSKEGNDDKYYWANPVLEVVIGKGAKVRHSYVQSQSLNSAHIKWTAVRQ
;
A
#
# COMPACT_ATOMS: atom_id res chain seq x y z
N MET A 1 28.17 41.16 18.26
CA MET A 1 29.39 40.72 17.55
C MET A 1 29.26 39.22 17.36
N SER A 2 29.10 38.63 16.19
CA SER A 2 29.18 39.05 14.79
C SER A 2 28.39 37.99 14.00
N ALA A 3 27.48 38.44 13.13
CA ALA A 3 26.74 37.59 12.21
C ALA A 3 27.61 37.24 10.99
N SER A 4 27.58 35.98 10.56
CA SER A 4 28.17 35.55 9.29
C SER A 4 27.04 35.21 8.32
N ALA A 5 26.85 36.09 7.34
CA ALA A 5 25.98 35.89 6.19
C ALA A 5 26.70 35.01 5.15
N ILE A 6 25.98 34.03 4.60
CA ILE A 6 26.44 33.18 3.49
C ILE A 6 25.66 33.60 2.24
N THR A 7 26.37 34.18 1.28
CA THR A 7 25.84 34.57 -0.03
C THR A 7 26.10 33.45 -1.04
N PRO A 8 25.12 33.03 -1.86
CA PRO A 8 25.34 32.04 -2.92
C PRO A 8 25.88 32.71 -4.19
N GLN A 9 26.96 32.16 -4.77
CA GLN A 9 27.49 32.59 -6.07
C GLN A 9 26.90 31.76 -7.20
N ILE A 10 26.30 32.47 -8.16
CA ILE A 10 25.76 31.97 -9.42
C ILE A 10 26.92 31.71 -10.40
N ARG A 11 27.06 30.50 -10.94
CA ARG A 11 28.00 30.17 -12.02
C ARG A 11 27.25 30.09 -13.36
N THR A 12 27.68 30.90 -14.32
CA THR A 12 27.28 30.83 -15.74
C THR A 12 28.20 29.89 -16.54
N PRO A 13 27.71 29.27 -17.63
CA PRO A 13 28.44 28.22 -18.35
C PRO A 13 29.45 28.78 -19.36
N ILE A 14 30.62 28.15 -19.42
CA ILE A 14 31.70 28.46 -20.38
C ILE A 14 31.58 27.52 -21.59
N THR A 15 31.43 28.12 -22.77
CA THR A 15 31.44 27.47 -24.09
C THR A 15 32.87 27.27 -24.58
N VAL A 16 33.30 26.03 -24.85
CA VAL A 16 34.60 25.74 -25.49
C VAL A 16 34.39 25.12 -26.87
N LYS A 17 34.80 25.85 -27.92
CA LYS A 17 34.91 25.36 -29.30
C LYS A 17 36.21 24.57 -29.46
N ALA A 18 36.14 23.31 -29.88
CA ALA A 18 37.30 22.51 -30.28
C ALA A 18 37.35 22.37 -31.82
N LYS A 19 38.48 22.80 -32.41
CA LYS A 19 38.81 22.65 -33.84
C LYS A 19 39.39 21.25 -34.11
N ILE A 20 38.87 20.60 -35.14
CA ILE A 20 39.30 19.30 -35.66
C ILE A 20 40.59 19.48 -36.50
N LYS A 21 41.59 18.62 -36.31
CA LYS A 21 42.68 18.37 -37.27
C LYS A 21 42.82 16.87 -37.50
N HIS A 22 42.72 16.46 -38.75
CA HIS A 22 42.87 15.09 -39.23
C HIS A 22 44.32 14.59 -39.16
N LYS A 23 44.50 13.34 -38.72
CA LYS A 23 45.67 12.52 -39.05
C LYS A 23 45.22 11.08 -39.27
N GLN A 24 45.31 10.62 -40.52
CA GLN A 24 44.96 9.26 -40.94
C GLN A 24 45.97 8.25 -40.38
N LYS A 25 45.46 7.15 -39.81
CA LYS A 25 46.17 5.87 -39.69
C LYS A 25 45.19 4.75 -40.06
N GLN A 26 45.51 4.04 -41.13
CA GLN A 26 44.79 2.84 -41.58
C GLN A 26 44.89 1.75 -40.50
N LYS A 27 43.74 1.19 -40.12
CA LYS A 27 43.64 -0.10 -39.41
C LYS A 27 42.52 -0.91 -40.06
N SER A 28 42.83 -2.19 -40.27
CA SER A 28 42.04 -3.20 -40.98
C SER A 28 40.63 -3.35 -40.40
N MET A 29 39.62 -3.39 -41.28
CA MET A 29 38.24 -3.75 -40.93
C MET A 29 38.14 -5.26 -40.69
N SER A 30 37.82 -5.64 -39.46
CA SER A 30 37.14 -6.90 -39.17
C SER A 30 35.66 -6.59 -38.95
N PHE A 31 34.79 -7.06 -39.84
CA PHE A 31 33.34 -6.98 -39.63
C PHE A 31 32.95 -7.97 -38.53
N SER A 32 32.77 -7.48 -37.30
CA SER A 32 32.04 -8.20 -36.27
C SER A 32 30.56 -7.91 -36.47
N LEU A 33 29.76 -8.95 -36.74
CA LEU A 33 28.31 -8.88 -36.58
C LEU A 33 28.02 -8.53 -35.12
N SER A 34 27.70 -7.26 -34.86
CA SER A 34 27.13 -6.86 -33.59
C SER A 34 25.70 -7.40 -33.56
N THR A 35 25.54 -8.59 -32.97
CA THR A 35 24.23 -8.99 -32.43
C THR A 35 23.89 -7.97 -31.37
N THR A 36 23.01 -7.02 -31.70
CA THR A 36 22.21 -6.31 -30.71
C THR A 36 21.64 -7.36 -29.76
N PRO A 37 21.83 -7.24 -28.44
CA PRO A 37 21.08 -8.10 -27.55
C PRO A 37 19.61 -7.82 -27.84
N ILE A 38 18.94 -8.83 -28.40
CA ILE A 38 17.49 -8.91 -28.32
C ILE A 38 17.22 -8.80 -26.83
N THR A 39 16.59 -7.71 -26.41
CA THR A 39 16.00 -7.59 -25.08
C THR A 39 15.10 -8.81 -24.95
N GLN A 40 15.58 -9.85 -24.28
CA GLN A 40 14.75 -11.00 -23.95
C GLN A 40 13.59 -10.40 -23.17
N ALA A 41 12.38 -10.56 -23.71
CA ALA A 41 11.17 -10.33 -22.94
C ALA A 41 11.39 -11.04 -21.60
N SER A 42 11.43 -10.26 -20.52
CA SER A 42 11.66 -10.77 -19.19
C SER A 42 10.62 -11.83 -18.94
N PHE A 43 11.01 -13.09 -18.84
CA PHE A 43 10.13 -14.10 -18.29
C PHE A 43 9.76 -13.62 -16.88
N SER A 44 8.45 -13.56 -16.61
CA SER A 44 7.88 -13.15 -15.32
C SER A 44 8.53 -13.93 -14.18
N ASP A 45 8.75 -13.29 -13.02
CA ASP A 45 9.32 -13.97 -11.84
C ASP A 45 8.37 -15.10 -11.39
N PRO A 46 8.80 -16.38 -11.40
CA PRO A 46 7.91 -17.51 -11.08
C PRO A 46 7.28 -17.42 -9.69
N PHE A 47 7.99 -16.84 -8.72
CA PHE A 47 7.45 -16.65 -7.37
C PHE A 47 6.32 -15.63 -7.36
N VAL A 48 6.48 -14.53 -8.11
CA VAL A 48 5.45 -13.50 -8.24
C VAL A 48 4.20 -14.07 -8.93
N LEU A 49 4.38 -14.83 -10.01
CA LEU A 49 3.26 -15.48 -10.71
C LEU A 49 2.51 -16.46 -9.81
N GLN A 50 3.23 -17.34 -9.11
CA GLN A 50 2.61 -18.30 -8.20
C GLN A 50 1.85 -17.61 -7.07
N LEU A 51 2.42 -16.53 -6.51
CA LEU A 51 1.76 -15.72 -5.49
C LEU A 51 0.49 -15.06 -6.03
N ALA A 52 0.55 -14.49 -7.24
CA ALA A 52 -0.61 -13.88 -7.90
C ALA A 52 -1.75 -14.89 -8.09
N GLU A 53 -1.45 -16.06 -8.66
CA GLU A 53 -2.42 -17.17 -8.82
C GLU A 53 -3.03 -17.59 -7.47
N THR A 54 -2.17 -17.76 -6.46
CA THR A 54 -2.61 -18.14 -5.10
C THR A 54 -3.55 -17.11 -4.48
N LEU A 55 -3.31 -15.81 -4.70
CA LEU A 55 -4.18 -14.73 -4.22
C LEU A 55 -5.48 -14.68 -5.01
N GLU A 56 -5.44 -14.80 -6.34
CA GLU A 56 -6.61 -14.76 -7.20
C GLU A 56 -7.59 -15.90 -6.89
N ASP A 57 -7.08 -17.12 -6.72
CA ASP A 57 -7.86 -18.31 -6.34
C ASP A 57 -8.50 -18.21 -4.95
N SER A 58 -7.95 -17.36 -4.09
CA SER A 58 -8.42 -17.19 -2.71
C SER A 58 -9.63 -16.25 -2.58
N LEU A 59 -9.99 -15.55 -3.65
CA LEU A 59 -10.97 -14.47 -3.63
C LEU A 59 -12.26 -14.82 -4.36
N SER A 60 -13.36 -14.24 -3.90
CA SER A 60 -14.62 -14.25 -4.66
C SER A 60 -14.61 -13.17 -5.75
N PRO A 61 -15.19 -13.44 -6.93
CA PRO A 61 -15.36 -12.43 -7.97
C PRO A 61 -16.11 -11.20 -7.44
N SER A 62 -15.66 -9.99 -7.82
CA SER A 62 -16.27 -8.74 -7.40
C SER A 62 -16.20 -7.72 -8.53
N VAL A 63 -17.38 -7.29 -9.02
CA VAL A 63 -17.47 -6.32 -10.12
C VAL A 63 -16.85 -4.98 -9.72
N SER A 64 -17.09 -4.53 -8.49
CA SER A 64 -16.59 -3.23 -7.99
C SER A 64 -15.07 -3.18 -7.87
N LEU A 65 -14.40 -4.32 -7.61
CA LEU A 65 -12.94 -4.39 -7.49
C LEU A 65 -12.25 -4.91 -8.77
N GLN A 66 -13.00 -5.28 -9.81
CA GLN A 66 -12.45 -5.93 -11.00
C GLN A 66 -11.35 -5.09 -11.67
N LYS A 67 -11.59 -3.79 -11.86
CA LYS A 67 -10.59 -2.87 -12.43
C LYS A 67 -9.28 -2.83 -11.62
N LEU A 68 -9.38 -2.84 -10.29
CA LEU A 68 -8.22 -2.86 -9.41
C LEU A 68 -7.45 -4.19 -9.54
N ARG A 69 -8.17 -5.31 -9.58
CA ARG A 69 -7.57 -6.65 -9.71
C ARG A 69 -6.92 -6.85 -11.08
N ASP A 70 -7.57 -6.42 -12.15
CA ASP A 70 -7.06 -6.51 -13.52
C ASP A 70 -5.75 -5.73 -13.67
N SER A 71 -5.75 -4.45 -13.26
CA SER A 71 -4.54 -3.61 -13.31
C SER A 71 -3.41 -4.15 -12.43
N SER A 72 -3.76 -4.70 -11.26
CA SER A 72 -2.79 -5.34 -10.37
C SER A 72 -2.21 -6.62 -10.99
N SER A 73 -3.05 -7.46 -11.58
CA SER A 73 -2.62 -8.69 -12.27
C SER A 73 -1.70 -8.37 -13.44
N GLU A 74 -2.07 -7.42 -14.31
CA GLU A 74 -1.23 -6.96 -15.42
C GLU A 74 0.14 -6.45 -14.96
N SER A 75 0.17 -5.65 -13.88
CA SER A 75 1.42 -5.18 -13.27
C SER A 75 2.28 -6.35 -12.76
N LEU A 76 1.69 -7.34 -12.10
CA LEU A 76 2.41 -8.49 -11.55
C LEU A 76 3.02 -9.39 -12.63
N LEU A 77 2.42 -9.49 -13.82
CA LEU A 77 2.97 -10.27 -14.93
C LEU A 77 4.34 -9.77 -15.41
N SER A 78 4.64 -8.48 -15.23
CA SER A 78 5.88 -7.85 -15.70
C SER A 78 6.82 -7.40 -14.58
N THR A 79 6.41 -7.54 -13.31
CA THR A 79 7.19 -7.10 -12.15
C THR A 79 7.90 -8.27 -11.47
N SER A 80 9.21 -8.17 -11.30
CA SER A 80 9.99 -9.18 -10.58
C SER A 80 9.98 -8.94 -9.08
N TRP A 81 10.26 -9.99 -8.29
CA TRP A 81 10.42 -9.80 -6.85
C TRP A 81 11.63 -8.90 -6.56
N PRO A 82 11.48 -7.85 -5.74
CA PRO A 82 12.54 -6.88 -5.52
C PRO A 82 13.77 -7.53 -4.90
N SER A 83 14.93 -7.05 -5.33
CA SER A 83 16.23 -7.46 -4.86
C SER A 83 16.98 -6.26 -4.28
N ARG A 84 18.05 -6.54 -3.52
CA ARG A 84 18.94 -5.47 -3.02
C ARG A 84 19.73 -4.72 -4.11
N LYS A 85 19.59 -5.14 -5.38
CA LYS A 85 20.13 -4.41 -6.53
C LYS A 85 19.19 -3.31 -7.02
N ASP A 86 17.91 -3.44 -6.71
CA ASP A 86 16.89 -2.45 -7.04
C ASP A 86 17.01 -1.31 -6.04
N GLU A 87 17.21 -0.09 -6.54
CA GLU A 87 17.52 1.07 -5.68
C GLU A 87 16.48 1.29 -4.57
N PRO A 88 15.16 1.14 -4.79
CA PRO A 88 14.16 1.26 -3.72
C PRO A 88 14.29 0.21 -2.60
N PHE A 89 14.94 -0.93 -2.87
CA PHE A 89 15.05 -2.08 -1.96
C PHE A 89 16.49 -2.40 -1.55
N ARG A 90 17.45 -1.53 -1.86
CA ARG A 90 18.87 -1.73 -1.54
C ARG A 90 19.14 -2.04 -0.06
N PHE A 91 18.37 -1.40 0.82
CA PHE A 91 18.48 -1.52 2.28
C PHE A 91 17.32 -2.27 2.93
N THR A 92 16.38 -2.79 2.13
CA THR A 92 15.19 -3.49 2.61
C THR A 92 15.26 -4.95 2.14
N ASP A 93 15.53 -5.86 3.07
CA ASP A 93 15.59 -7.29 2.76
C ASP A 93 14.18 -7.91 2.77
N THR A 94 13.69 -8.27 1.59
CA THR A 94 12.38 -8.92 1.39
C THR A 94 12.50 -10.44 1.25
N SER A 95 13.69 -11.01 1.47
CA SER A 95 13.95 -12.43 1.30
C SER A 95 13.20 -13.30 2.30
N PHE A 96 12.90 -12.79 3.50
CA PHE A 96 12.06 -13.46 4.48
C PHE A 96 10.70 -13.85 3.89
N ILE A 97 10.05 -12.91 3.19
CA ILE A 97 8.75 -13.16 2.53
C ILE A 97 8.95 -14.11 1.34
N ARG A 98 9.97 -13.86 0.49
CA ARG A 98 10.25 -14.68 -0.70
C ARG A 98 10.47 -16.17 -0.40
N HIS A 99 11.10 -16.47 0.74
CA HIS A 99 11.42 -17.85 1.14
C HIS A 99 10.35 -18.51 2.02
N SER A 100 9.24 -17.80 2.28
CA SER A 100 8.12 -18.31 3.06
C SER A 100 7.04 -18.93 2.19
N GLN A 101 6.23 -19.79 2.79
CA GLN A 101 4.98 -20.26 2.18
C GLN A 101 3.89 -19.25 2.48
N ILE A 102 3.53 -18.43 1.49
CA ILE A 102 2.50 -17.41 1.64
C ILE A 102 1.11 -18.07 1.66
N ILE A 103 0.32 -17.76 2.69
CA ILE A 103 -1.02 -18.33 2.89
C ILE A 103 -2.05 -17.18 2.89
N PRO A 104 -2.91 -17.05 1.87
CA PRO A 104 -3.99 -16.07 1.90
C PRO A 104 -5.01 -16.40 3.00
N ILE A 105 -5.56 -15.37 3.64
CA ILE A 105 -6.56 -15.52 4.70
C ILE A 105 -7.94 -15.41 4.06
N ILE A 106 -8.59 -16.55 3.83
CA ILE A 106 -9.84 -16.62 3.02
C ILE A 106 -11.13 -16.36 3.80
N LYS A 107 -11.06 -16.25 5.13
CA LYS A 107 -12.24 -16.11 5.99
C LYS A 107 -11.98 -15.07 7.08
N PRO A 108 -13.01 -14.31 7.49
CA PRO A 108 -12.89 -13.42 8.63
C PRO A 108 -12.46 -14.19 9.89
N PRO A 109 -11.41 -13.76 10.58
CA PRO A 109 -10.98 -14.40 11.82
C PRO A 109 -12.05 -14.21 12.91
N GLN A 110 -12.18 -15.21 13.78
CA GLN A 110 -13.01 -15.09 14.98
C GLN A 110 -12.18 -14.46 16.10
N LEU A 111 -12.65 -13.33 16.63
CA LEU A 111 -12.07 -12.68 17.79
C LEU A 111 -13.03 -12.88 18.97
N ASP A 112 -12.61 -13.73 19.92
CA ASP A 112 -13.40 -14.07 21.11
C ASP A 112 -13.44 -12.95 22.16
N TYR A 113 -12.66 -11.88 21.97
CA TYR A 113 -12.56 -10.74 22.86
C TYR A 113 -12.55 -9.44 22.07
N SER A 114 -13.26 -8.42 22.56
CA SER A 114 -13.06 -7.03 22.12
C SER A 114 -11.59 -6.66 22.35
N PRO A 115 -10.83 -6.21 21.34
CA PRO A 115 -9.40 -5.93 21.48
C PRO A 115 -9.24 -4.67 22.32
N SER A 116 -9.35 -4.83 23.65
CA SER A 116 -9.20 -3.82 24.71
C SER A 116 -9.18 -2.41 24.13
N ILE A 117 -10.34 -1.98 23.62
CA ILE A 117 -10.53 -0.58 23.24
C ILE A 117 -10.52 0.10 24.60
N ASN A 118 -9.48 0.87 24.89
CA ASN A 118 -9.49 1.72 26.08
C ASN A 118 -10.81 2.48 26.07
N GLU A 119 -11.69 2.17 27.02
CA GLU A 119 -12.97 2.84 27.19
C GLU A 119 -12.79 4.37 27.36
N ASP A 120 -11.57 4.79 27.71
CA ASP A 120 -11.14 6.18 27.89
C ASP A 120 -11.09 7.00 26.59
N THR A 121 -11.10 6.37 25.41
CA THR A 121 -11.14 7.09 24.12
C THR A 121 -12.38 6.71 23.34
N LEU A 122 -13.46 7.49 23.52
CA LEU A 122 -14.72 7.46 22.76
C LEU A 122 -14.56 7.83 21.26
N LEU A 123 -13.40 7.55 20.67
CA LEU A 123 -13.10 7.85 19.27
C LEU A 123 -13.88 6.90 18.35
N PRO A 124 -14.44 7.42 17.24
CA PRO A 124 -15.03 6.56 16.23
C PRO A 124 -13.93 5.61 15.70
N ASN A 125 -14.17 4.31 15.77
CA ASN A 125 -13.19 3.30 15.39
C ASN A 125 -13.76 2.22 14.49
N LEU A 126 -12.91 1.71 13.60
CA LEU A 126 -13.16 0.57 12.73
C LEU A 126 -12.07 -0.47 12.94
N VAL A 127 -12.46 -1.70 13.22
CA VAL A 127 -11.55 -2.83 13.37
C VAL A 127 -11.45 -3.61 12.07
N ILE A 128 -10.22 -3.77 11.58
CA ILE A 128 -9.89 -4.53 10.37
C ILE A 128 -8.98 -5.70 10.79
N ALA A 129 -9.52 -6.91 10.85
CA ALA A 129 -8.77 -8.09 11.26
C ALA A 129 -8.38 -8.91 10.03
N ASP A 130 -7.08 -9.08 9.80
CA ASP A 130 -6.53 -9.83 8.66
C ASP A 130 -7.07 -9.41 7.27
N GLY A 131 -7.47 -8.14 7.13
CA GLY A 131 -8.05 -7.61 5.89
C GLY A 131 -9.58 -7.57 5.86
N PHE A 132 -10.27 -8.12 6.86
CA PHE A 132 -11.73 -8.11 6.97
C PHE A 132 -12.22 -7.05 7.96
N VAL A 133 -13.23 -6.29 7.56
CA VAL A 133 -13.92 -5.35 8.47
C VAL A 133 -14.77 -6.12 9.47
N LEU A 134 -14.58 -5.85 10.77
CA LEU A 134 -15.33 -6.47 11.86
C LEU A 134 -16.28 -5.45 12.51
N ASN A 135 -17.48 -5.32 11.96
CA ASN A 135 -18.51 -4.37 12.42
C ASN A 135 -18.90 -4.59 13.89
N SER A 136 -18.92 -5.83 14.39
CA SER A 136 -19.25 -6.15 15.79
C SER A 136 -18.25 -5.62 16.82
N MET A 137 -17.05 -5.26 16.37
CA MET A 137 -15.95 -4.77 17.20
C MET A 137 -15.63 -3.30 16.95
N SER A 138 -16.37 -2.68 16.03
CA SER A 138 -16.20 -1.30 15.60
C SER A 138 -17.23 -0.42 16.30
N ASN A 139 -16.84 0.79 16.65
CA ASN A 139 -17.77 1.80 17.19
C ASN A 139 -17.69 3.05 16.34
N LEU A 140 -18.62 3.20 15.41
CA LEU A 140 -18.73 4.37 14.54
C LEU A 140 -19.82 5.34 15.00
N SER A 141 -20.15 5.32 16.29
CA SER A 141 -21.09 6.27 16.88
C SER A 141 -20.52 7.69 16.80
N ASN A 142 -21.41 8.68 16.72
CA ASN A 142 -21.05 10.11 16.72
C ASN A 142 -20.26 10.61 15.49
N LEU A 143 -20.34 9.91 14.36
CA LEU A 143 -19.90 10.50 13.08
C LEU A 143 -20.87 11.62 12.66
N PRO A 144 -20.37 12.76 12.14
CA PRO A 144 -21.22 13.81 11.59
C PRO A 144 -22.09 13.30 10.42
N ASP A 145 -23.23 13.96 10.19
CA ASP A 145 -24.13 13.62 9.10
C ASP A 145 -23.41 13.57 7.75
N GLY A 146 -23.62 12.48 7.02
CA GLY A 146 -23.04 12.24 5.70
C GLY A 146 -21.59 11.72 5.71
N VAL A 147 -20.91 11.67 6.86
CA VAL A 147 -19.62 10.97 6.98
C VAL A 147 -19.88 9.47 6.97
N TYR A 148 -19.10 8.75 6.17
CA TYR A 148 -19.21 7.30 6.04
C TYR A 148 -17.88 6.63 6.35
N VAL A 149 -17.94 5.56 7.13
CA VAL A 149 -16.80 4.69 7.44
C VAL A 149 -17.30 3.25 7.37
N GLY A 150 -16.69 2.41 6.54
CA GLY A 150 -17.11 1.02 6.43
C GLY A 150 -16.64 0.33 5.15
N SER A 151 -17.22 -0.83 4.89
CA SER A 151 -16.96 -1.63 3.68
C SER A 151 -17.47 -0.93 2.42
N LEU A 152 -16.71 -0.96 1.33
CA LEU A 152 -17.22 -0.57 0.02
C LEU A 152 -18.26 -1.58 -0.47
N LEU A 153 -18.02 -2.88 -0.24
CA LEU A 153 -18.81 -3.96 -0.81
C LEU A 153 -20.13 -4.25 -0.06
N SER A 154 -20.21 -4.02 1.26
CA SER A 154 -21.41 -4.38 2.04
C SER A 154 -22.28 -3.20 2.46
N ASP A 155 -21.69 -2.04 2.78
CA ASP A 155 -22.38 -1.05 3.61
C ASP A 155 -22.45 0.36 2.97
N SER A 156 -21.84 0.57 1.80
CA SER A 156 -21.75 1.89 1.17
C SER A 156 -22.97 2.21 0.29
N SER A 157 -23.43 3.48 0.31
CA SER A 157 -24.46 3.94 -0.63
C SER A 157 -23.90 4.03 -2.06
N ASP A 158 -24.73 3.78 -3.08
CA ASP A 158 -24.34 3.83 -4.50
C ASP A 158 -23.57 5.11 -4.85
N ARG A 159 -24.01 6.27 -4.34
CA ARG A 159 -23.35 7.56 -4.58
C ARG A 159 -21.94 7.63 -4.00
N ILE A 160 -21.70 7.09 -2.80
CA ILE A 160 -20.37 7.08 -2.18
C ILE A 160 -19.49 6.07 -2.92
N ALA A 161 -20.04 4.90 -3.26
CA ALA A 161 -19.33 3.88 -4.02
C ALA A 161 -18.87 4.42 -5.38
N GLU A 162 -19.77 5.02 -6.16
CA GLU A 162 -19.46 5.66 -7.44
C GLU A 162 -18.35 6.70 -7.29
N ARG A 163 -18.47 7.60 -6.30
CA ARG A 163 -17.49 8.65 -6.05
C ARG A 163 -16.10 8.09 -5.69
N VAL A 164 -16.03 7.03 -4.90
CA VAL A 164 -14.77 6.35 -4.57
C VAL A 164 -14.19 5.69 -5.83
N LEU A 165 -15.02 4.98 -6.59
CA LEU A 165 -14.61 4.25 -7.78
C LEU A 165 -14.07 5.14 -8.91
N GLU A 166 -14.44 6.42 -8.95
CA GLU A 166 -13.82 7.43 -9.86
C GLU A 166 -12.30 7.51 -9.69
N PHE A 167 -11.78 7.27 -8.49
CA PHE A 167 -10.36 7.37 -8.18
C PHE A 167 -9.64 6.01 -8.11
N VAL A 168 -10.39 4.91 -8.11
CA VAL A 168 -9.86 3.54 -8.01
C VAL A 168 -9.25 3.11 -9.34
N GLY A 169 -8.04 2.54 -9.25
CA GLY A 169 -7.30 2.02 -10.40
C GLY A 169 -6.63 3.08 -11.27
N ASP A 170 -6.60 4.35 -10.84
CA ASP A 170 -5.98 5.46 -11.57
C ASP A 170 -4.64 5.85 -10.92
N PHE A 171 -3.71 4.89 -10.79
CA PHE A 171 -2.45 5.07 -10.05
C PHE A 171 -1.22 4.76 -10.91
N GLU A 172 -0.32 5.73 -11.05
CA GLU A 172 0.92 5.61 -11.85
C GLU A 172 2.16 5.17 -11.04
N TRP A 173 2.04 5.02 -9.71
CA TRP A 173 3.20 5.00 -8.80
C TRP A 173 3.32 3.76 -7.89
N GLY A 174 2.52 2.71 -8.11
CA GLY A 174 2.57 1.48 -7.30
C GLY A 174 3.75 0.58 -7.63
N ASP A 175 4.37 -0.03 -6.61
CA ASP A 175 5.36 -1.10 -6.79
C ASP A 175 4.72 -2.51 -6.77
N LEU A 176 5.55 -3.55 -6.72
CA LEU A 176 5.10 -4.93 -6.60
C LEU A 176 4.09 -5.13 -5.44
N PHE A 177 4.35 -4.56 -4.26
CA PHE A 177 3.56 -4.79 -3.06
C PHE A 177 2.20 -4.07 -3.10
N TRP A 178 2.15 -2.91 -3.78
CA TRP A 178 0.89 -2.26 -4.14
C TRP A 178 0.01 -3.18 -5.00
N SER A 179 0.59 -3.79 -6.03
CA SER A 179 -0.13 -4.69 -6.94
C SER A 179 -0.53 -6.00 -6.25
N ILE A 180 0.32 -6.55 -5.38
CA ILE A 180 -0.04 -7.70 -4.53
C ILE A 180 -1.24 -7.35 -3.65
N ASN A 181 -1.26 -6.15 -3.04
CA ASN A 181 -2.40 -5.72 -2.24
C ASN A 181 -3.66 -5.58 -3.12
N GLY A 182 -3.57 -4.93 -4.27
CA GLY A 182 -4.71 -4.71 -5.16
C GLY A 182 -5.31 -6.01 -5.71
N LEU A 183 -4.46 -7.00 -6.00
CA LEU A 183 -4.91 -8.33 -6.39
C LEU A 183 -5.52 -9.09 -5.19
N GLY A 184 -4.86 -9.04 -4.03
CA GLY A 184 -5.20 -9.80 -2.83
C GLY A 184 -6.23 -9.16 -1.88
N ALA A 185 -6.79 -8.00 -2.21
CA ALA A 185 -7.77 -7.31 -1.37
C ALA A 185 -9.14 -8.00 -1.42
N HIS A 186 -9.65 -8.39 -0.24
CA HIS A 186 -10.99 -8.96 -0.08
C HIS A 186 -12.09 -7.93 -0.26
N ASP A 187 -11.83 -6.72 0.24
CA ASP A 187 -12.74 -5.58 0.28
C ASP A 187 -11.90 -4.30 0.28
N MET A 188 -12.56 -3.16 0.08
CA MET A 188 -11.99 -1.84 0.26
C MET A 188 -12.73 -1.15 1.39
N THR A 189 -12.01 -0.76 2.44
CA THR A 189 -12.58 0.10 3.48
C THR A 189 -12.63 1.53 2.97
N VAL A 190 -13.75 2.22 3.15
CA VAL A 190 -13.93 3.61 2.74
C VAL A 190 -14.05 4.49 3.97
N VAL A 191 -13.39 5.64 3.92
CA VAL A 191 -13.67 6.80 4.78
C VAL A 191 -14.05 7.96 3.87
N TYR A 192 -15.31 8.38 3.90
CA TYR A 192 -15.82 9.49 3.09
C TYR A 192 -16.23 10.65 3.99
N VAL A 193 -15.70 11.83 3.71
CA VAL A 193 -16.01 13.08 4.41
C VAL A 193 -16.59 14.08 3.41
N PRO A 194 -17.86 14.49 3.57
CA PRO A 194 -18.51 15.42 2.65
C PRO A 194 -17.89 16.82 2.66
N ALA A 195 -18.23 17.61 1.65
CA ALA A 195 -17.71 18.96 1.50
C ALA A 195 -18.06 19.84 2.70
N GLY A 196 -17.07 20.56 3.23
CA GLY A 196 -17.20 21.45 4.38
C GLY A 196 -17.49 20.77 5.73
N VAL A 197 -17.55 19.43 5.79
CA VAL A 197 -17.80 18.71 7.03
C VAL A 197 -16.49 18.52 7.80
N LYS A 198 -16.51 18.92 9.08
CA LYS A 198 -15.40 18.71 10.02
C LYS A 198 -15.72 17.57 10.98
N VAL A 199 -14.88 16.53 10.95
CA VAL A 199 -14.92 15.44 11.92
C VAL A 199 -14.03 15.83 13.10
N GLU A 200 -14.66 16.21 14.23
CA GLU A 200 -13.93 16.73 15.41
C GLU A 200 -13.01 15.68 16.05
N ASN A 201 -13.46 14.42 16.12
CA ASN A 201 -12.67 13.31 16.64
C ASN A 201 -12.01 12.54 15.49
N PRO A 202 -10.73 12.14 15.62
CA PRO A 202 -10.10 11.30 14.61
C PRO A 202 -10.78 9.94 14.51
N ILE A 203 -10.88 9.44 13.28
CA ILE A 203 -11.31 8.08 12.99
C ILE A 203 -10.12 7.14 13.22
N HIS A 204 -10.31 6.16 14.08
CA HIS A 204 -9.29 5.19 14.45
C HIS A 204 -9.47 3.89 13.66
N LEU A 205 -8.54 3.62 12.75
CA LEU A 205 -8.47 2.38 11.97
C LEU A 205 -7.51 1.42 12.68
N LYS A 206 -8.07 0.42 13.36
CA LYS A 206 -7.31 -0.58 14.11
C LYS A 206 -7.17 -1.85 13.28
N TYR A 207 -5.96 -2.12 12.82
CA TYR A 207 -5.60 -3.31 12.07
C TYR A 207 -5.07 -4.38 13.03
N VAL A 208 -5.72 -5.54 13.05
CA VAL A 208 -5.35 -6.65 13.94
C VAL A 208 -4.88 -7.83 13.10
N SER A 209 -3.63 -8.25 13.28
CA SER A 209 -3.11 -9.49 12.70
C SER A 209 -3.47 -10.67 13.61
N VAL A 210 -4.35 -11.56 13.15
CA VAL A 210 -4.89 -12.68 13.94
C VAL A 210 -4.26 -14.00 13.56
N GLU A 211 -4.26 -14.35 12.29
CA GLU A 211 -3.62 -15.56 11.80
C GLU A 211 -2.09 -15.42 11.80
N GLY A 212 -1.38 -16.49 12.20
CA GLY A 212 0.06 -16.46 12.33
C GLY A 212 0.70 -17.83 12.20
N GLY A 213 1.83 -17.90 11.50
CA GLY A 213 2.69 -19.06 11.47
C GLY A 213 3.46 -19.21 12.78
N GLU A 214 3.78 -20.45 13.11
CA GLU A 214 4.67 -20.81 14.23
C GLU A 214 6.13 -20.78 13.81
N GLU A 215 7.03 -20.64 14.78
CA GLU A 215 8.47 -20.78 14.56
C GLU A 215 8.79 -22.10 13.84
N GLY A 216 9.60 -22.02 12.78
CA GLY A 216 10.00 -23.17 11.96
C GLY A 216 8.95 -23.67 10.95
N SER A 217 7.70 -23.19 10.99
CA SER A 217 6.62 -23.71 10.11
C SER A 217 6.72 -23.25 8.64
N LYS A 218 7.55 -22.24 8.34
CA LYS A 218 7.63 -21.48 7.06
C LYS A 218 6.31 -20.86 6.59
N LYS A 219 5.19 -21.08 7.28
CA LYS A 219 3.89 -20.50 6.94
C LYS A 219 3.92 -19.01 7.24
N LEU A 220 3.46 -18.22 6.28
CA LEU A 220 3.34 -16.78 6.42
C LEU A 220 1.95 -16.35 5.92
N PRO A 221 0.95 -16.33 6.82
CA PRO A 221 -0.36 -15.77 6.51
C PRO A 221 -0.22 -14.34 6.00
N VAL A 222 -0.91 -13.99 4.92
CA VAL A 222 -0.88 -12.64 4.33
C VAL A 222 -2.24 -11.96 4.43
N SER A 223 -2.23 -10.72 4.90
CA SER A 223 -3.39 -9.83 4.91
C SER A 223 -3.13 -8.62 4.02
N ASN A 224 -4.06 -8.29 3.12
CA ASN A 224 -4.01 -7.15 2.21
C ASN A 224 -5.15 -6.14 2.48
N PRO A 225 -5.23 -5.51 3.67
CA PRO A 225 -6.24 -4.48 3.91
C PRO A 225 -5.98 -3.28 2.99
N ARG A 226 -7.05 -2.73 2.42
CA ARG A 226 -6.98 -1.55 1.56
C ARG A 226 -8.01 -0.53 2.01
N VAL A 227 -7.54 0.67 2.36
CA VAL A 227 -8.38 1.77 2.83
C VAL A 227 -8.31 2.92 1.84
N PHE A 228 -9.47 3.47 1.50
CA PHE A 228 -9.63 4.61 0.61
C PHE A 228 -10.32 5.75 1.35
N VAL A 229 -9.62 6.86 1.48
CA VAL A 229 -10.07 8.06 2.19
C VAL A 229 -10.37 9.16 1.17
N VAL A 230 -11.62 9.62 1.11
CA VAL A 230 -12.02 10.77 0.30
C VAL A 230 -12.47 11.88 1.22
N VAL A 231 -11.81 13.02 1.14
CA VAL A 231 -12.20 14.23 1.86
C VAL A 231 -12.52 15.29 0.84
N GLU A 232 -13.81 15.58 0.66
CA GLU A 232 -14.27 16.55 -0.33
C GLU A 232 -13.86 17.99 0.03
N GLU A 233 -14.09 18.93 -0.88
CA GLU A 233 -13.72 20.35 -0.75
C GLU A 233 -14.06 20.92 0.64
N GLY A 234 -13.04 21.47 1.31
CA GLY A 234 -13.18 22.08 2.64
C GLY A 234 -13.49 21.11 3.79
N GLY A 235 -13.56 19.80 3.56
CA GLY A 235 -13.75 18.80 4.61
C GLY A 235 -12.51 18.65 5.51
N GLU A 236 -12.69 18.25 6.76
CA GLU A 236 -11.59 18.07 7.71
C GLU A 236 -11.73 16.77 8.50
N VAL A 237 -10.66 15.98 8.59
CA VAL A 237 -10.65 14.72 9.34
C VAL A 237 -9.27 14.37 9.89
N GLY A 238 -9.24 13.73 11.06
CA GLY A 238 -8.08 13.02 11.57
C GLY A 238 -8.22 11.52 11.33
N ILE A 239 -7.14 10.86 10.90
CA ILE A 239 -7.04 9.41 10.73
C ILE A 239 -5.90 8.91 11.60
N ILE A 240 -6.20 7.94 12.46
CA ILE A 240 -5.20 7.19 13.22
C ILE A 240 -5.19 5.78 12.66
N GLU A 241 -4.03 5.31 12.20
CA GLU A 241 -3.83 3.91 11.86
C GLU A 241 -3.00 3.24 12.95
N GLU A 242 -3.56 2.21 13.58
CA GLU A 242 -2.89 1.40 14.60
C GLU A 242 -2.80 -0.04 14.11
N PHE A 243 -1.58 -0.56 14.02
CA PHE A 243 -1.32 -1.96 13.64
C PHE A 243 -0.88 -2.75 14.85
N VAL A 244 -1.60 -3.82 15.19
CA VAL A 244 -1.31 -4.69 16.35
C VAL A 244 -1.35 -6.16 15.99
N SER A 245 -0.63 -6.97 16.76
CA SER A 245 -0.90 -8.41 16.84
C SER A 245 -2.14 -8.66 17.68
N LYS A 246 -2.86 -9.76 17.43
CA LYS A 246 -3.78 -10.32 18.43
C LYS A 246 -3.00 -10.60 19.72
N GLU A 247 -3.64 -10.36 20.87
CA GLU A 247 -3.06 -10.70 22.18
C GLU A 247 -2.59 -12.16 22.22
N GLY A 248 -1.36 -12.37 22.68
CA GLY A 248 -0.72 -13.69 22.69
C GLY A 248 -0.07 -14.12 21.38
N ASN A 249 -0.12 -13.29 20.33
CA ASN A 249 0.53 -13.53 19.03
C ASN A 249 1.76 -12.63 18.79
N ASP A 250 2.44 -12.19 19.86
CA ASP A 250 3.60 -11.29 19.78
C ASP A 250 4.85 -11.93 19.15
N ASP A 251 4.86 -13.25 19.01
CA ASP A 251 5.94 -14.06 18.43
C ASP A 251 5.57 -14.70 17.07
N LYS A 252 4.36 -14.45 16.56
CA LYS A 252 3.88 -15.09 15.33
C LYS A 252 4.48 -14.48 14.08
N TYR A 253 4.54 -15.29 13.03
CA TYR A 253 5.03 -14.93 11.71
C TYR A 253 3.85 -14.69 10.77
N TYR A 254 3.71 -13.48 10.26
CA TYR A 254 2.68 -13.12 9.27
C TYR A 254 3.17 -11.95 8.42
N TRP A 255 2.45 -11.67 7.34
CA TRP A 255 2.72 -10.55 6.45
C TRP A 255 1.52 -9.61 6.37
N ALA A 256 1.67 -8.42 6.95
CA ALA A 256 0.75 -7.32 6.76
C ALA A 256 1.19 -6.48 5.56
N ASN A 257 0.33 -6.40 4.54
CA ASN A 257 0.55 -5.61 3.33
C ASN A 257 -0.53 -4.51 3.17
N PRO A 258 -0.65 -3.53 4.09
CA PRO A 258 -1.69 -2.52 4.04
C PRO A 258 -1.45 -1.45 2.97
N VAL A 259 -2.53 -0.99 2.35
CA VAL A 259 -2.55 0.20 1.47
C VAL A 259 -3.54 1.22 2.04
N LEU A 260 -3.08 2.46 2.23
CA LEU A 260 -3.92 3.62 2.49
C LEU A 260 -3.84 4.59 1.30
N GLU A 261 -4.98 4.88 0.69
CA GLU A 261 -5.12 5.90 -0.35
C GLU A 261 -5.92 7.08 0.19
N VAL A 262 -5.44 8.30 -0.05
CA VAL A 262 -6.08 9.53 0.44
C VAL A 262 -6.24 10.51 -0.72
N VAL A 263 -7.48 10.93 -0.97
CA VAL A 263 -7.84 11.99 -1.91
C VAL A 263 -8.31 13.20 -1.10
N ILE A 264 -7.58 14.31 -1.24
CA ILE A 264 -7.80 15.55 -0.51
C ILE A 264 -8.36 16.58 -1.50
N GLY A 265 -9.62 16.94 -1.31
CA GLY A 265 -10.29 17.98 -2.08
C GLY A 265 -9.72 19.36 -1.81
N LYS A 266 -10.08 20.32 -2.66
CA LYS A 266 -9.63 21.71 -2.53
C LYS A 266 -9.90 22.26 -1.13
N GLY A 267 -8.88 22.79 -0.47
CA GLY A 267 -9.03 23.39 0.87
C GLY A 267 -9.39 22.41 1.99
N ALA A 268 -9.47 21.10 1.70
CA ALA A 268 -9.68 20.06 2.70
C ALA A 268 -8.42 19.83 3.54
N LYS A 269 -8.59 19.23 4.72
CA LYS A 269 -7.48 18.94 5.65
C LYS A 269 -7.56 17.52 6.16
N VAL A 270 -6.44 16.81 6.04
CA VAL A 270 -6.26 15.48 6.63
C VAL A 270 -5.10 15.52 7.60
N ARG A 271 -5.32 15.03 8.81
CA ARG A 271 -4.25 14.72 9.76
C ARG A 271 -4.10 13.22 9.86
N HIS A 272 -2.91 12.71 9.61
CA HIS A 272 -2.63 11.28 9.63
C HIS A 272 -1.63 10.94 10.74
N SER A 273 -1.96 9.96 11.57
CA SER A 273 -1.10 9.40 12.61
C SER A 273 -0.98 7.90 12.41
N TYR A 274 0.21 7.36 12.66
CA TYR A 274 0.54 5.97 12.42
C TYR A 274 1.24 5.37 13.64
N VAL A 275 0.75 4.22 14.10
CA VAL A 275 1.27 3.46 15.23
C VAL A 275 1.43 2.00 14.80
N GLN A 276 2.60 1.42 15.06
CA GLN A 276 2.88 0.02 14.74
C GLN A 276 3.40 -0.69 16.01
N SER A 277 2.63 -1.66 16.47
CA SER A 277 2.89 -2.50 17.64
C SER A 277 2.59 -3.96 17.30
N GLN A 278 3.23 -4.44 16.22
CA GLN A 278 3.09 -5.81 15.70
C GLN A 278 4.26 -6.70 16.15
N SER A 279 4.07 -8.02 16.02
CA SER A 279 5.11 -9.04 16.25
C SER A 279 6.42 -8.66 15.54
N LEU A 280 7.54 -8.80 16.25
CA LEU A 280 8.88 -8.59 15.67
C LEU A 280 9.23 -9.62 14.59
N ASN A 281 8.51 -10.73 14.54
CA ASN A 281 8.64 -11.80 13.56
C ASN A 281 7.76 -11.59 12.32
N SER A 282 6.99 -10.50 12.28
CA SER A 282 6.13 -10.16 11.15
C SER A 282 6.86 -9.35 10.07
N ALA A 283 6.38 -9.49 8.83
CA ALA A 283 6.68 -8.53 7.77
C ALA A 283 5.57 -7.49 7.70
N HIS A 284 5.93 -6.20 7.73
CA HIS A 284 5.02 -5.09 7.50
C HIS A 284 5.52 -4.30 6.28
N ILE A 285 4.78 -4.35 5.17
CA ILE A 285 5.08 -3.57 3.96
C ILE A 285 3.86 -2.71 3.67
N LYS A 286 4.00 -1.41 3.86
CA LYS A 286 2.88 -0.49 3.76
C LYS A 286 3.05 0.52 2.65
N TRP A 287 1.95 0.80 1.98
CA TRP A 287 1.81 1.93 1.08
C TRP A 287 0.89 2.99 1.66
N THR A 288 1.29 4.25 1.50
CA THR A 288 0.42 5.42 1.75
C THR A 288 0.55 6.36 0.57
N ALA A 289 -0.58 6.65 -0.06
CA ALA A 289 -0.66 7.39 -1.30
C ALA A 289 -1.59 8.58 -1.10
N VAL A 290 -1.12 9.78 -1.42
CA VAL A 290 -1.89 11.02 -1.21
C VAL A 290 -2.01 11.79 -2.52
N ARG A 291 -3.24 12.11 -2.92
CA ARG A 291 -3.59 12.98 -4.04
C ARG A 291 -4.25 14.25 -3.48
N GLN A 292 -3.80 15.43 -3.89
CA GLN A 292 -4.27 16.73 -3.41
C GLN A 292 -4.24 17.80 -4.52
#